data_AF-A0AAE8KC05-F1
#
_entry.id   AF-A0AAE8KC05-F1
#
_cell.length_a   1.000
_cell.length_b   1.000
_cell.length_c   1.000
_cell.angle_alpha   90.00
_cell.angle_beta   90.00
_cell.angle_gamma   90.00
#
_symmetry.space_group_name_H-M   'P 1'
#
loop_
_entity.id
_entity.type
_entity.pdbx_description
1 polymer ?
#
loop_
_entity_poly.entity_id
_entity_poly.type
_entity_poly.pdbx_seq_one_letter_code
_entity_poly.pdbx_strand_id
1 'polypeptide(L)'
;MENLRKQYVRGTILLEALLALAIFATIVTLLLGQIHQSRKLENELLKKEEVLRVAKMALQTNQRHLTMNGIEVRVEKSQQDIRVYHGKELIFGVQSK
;
A
#
# COMPACT_ATOMS: atom_id res chain seq x y z
N MET A 1 54.62 18.57 -20.59
CA MET A 1 53.55 18.04 -21.46
C MET A 1 52.85 16.80 -20.88
N GLU A 2 53.59 15.79 -20.39
CA GLU A 2 52.98 14.53 -19.88
C GLU A 2 52.10 14.69 -18.62
N ASN A 3 52.49 15.52 -17.66
CA ASN A 3 51.72 15.72 -16.42
C ASN A 3 50.32 16.32 -16.66
N LEU A 4 50.20 17.21 -17.65
CA LEU A 4 48.92 17.81 -18.04
C LEU A 4 47.98 16.78 -18.68
N ARG A 5 48.50 15.90 -19.55
CA ARG A 5 47.72 14.80 -20.15
C ARG A 5 47.23 13.81 -19.09
N LYS A 6 48.07 13.47 -18.12
CA LYS A 6 47.71 12.57 -17.01
C LYS A 6 46.65 13.18 -16.08
N GLN A 7 46.72 14.48 -15.82
CA GLN A 7 45.69 15.21 -15.07
C GLN A 7 44.37 15.28 -15.84
N TYR A 8 44.43 15.50 -17.16
CA TYR A 8 43.24 15.54 -18.01
C TYR A 8 42.50 14.20 -18.00
N VAL A 9 43.21 13.07 -18.19
CA VAL A 9 42.61 11.72 -18.14
C VAL A 9 42.00 11.41 -16.77
N ARG A 10 42.66 11.82 -15.68
CA ARG A 10 42.09 11.65 -14.33
C ARG A 10 40.84 12.50 -14.11
N GLY A 11 40.83 13.72 -14.66
CA GLY A 11 39.69 14.63 -14.61
C GLY A 11 38.49 14.08 -15.38
N THR A 12 38.69 13.52 -16.57
CA THR A 12 37.60 12.92 -17.36
C THR A 12 37.02 11.70 -16.67
N ILE A 13 37.86 10.80 -16.14
CA ILE A 13 37.40 9.62 -15.38
C ILE A 13 36.59 10.04 -14.15
N LEU A 14 37.03 11.08 -13.43
CA LEU A 14 36.30 11.59 -12.28
C LEU A 14 34.93 12.16 -12.68
N LEU A 15 34.87 12.94 -13.77
CA LEU A 15 33.62 13.52 -14.26
C LEU A 15 32.64 12.44 -14.76
N GLU A 16 33.14 11.42 -15.46
CA GLU A 16 32.33 10.27 -15.90
C GLU A 16 31.77 9.50 -14.70
N ALA A 17 32.58 9.24 -13.67
CA ALA A 17 32.15 8.57 -12.46
C ALA A 17 31.09 9.39 -11.70
N LEU A 18 31.26 10.71 -11.61
CA LEU A 18 30.28 11.61 -10.99
C LEU A 18 28.95 11.64 -11.76
N LEU A 19 29.02 11.68 -13.09
CA LEU A 19 27.83 11.64 -13.94
C LEU A 19 27.08 10.31 -13.79
N ALA A 20 27.81 9.19 -13.83
CA ALA A 20 27.24 7.86 -13.62
C ALA A 20 26.58 7.74 -12.24
N LEU A 21 27.24 8.25 -11.20
CA LEU A 21 26.69 8.27 -9.84
C LEU A 21 25.42 9.12 -9.75
N ALA A 22 25.39 10.30 -10.36
CA ALA A 22 24.22 11.18 -10.35
C ALA A 22 23.01 10.52 -11.02
N ILE A 23 23.23 9.88 -12.17
CA ILE A 23 22.18 9.14 -12.88
C ILE A 23 21.70 7.96 -12.03
N PHE A 24 22.63 7.19 -11.47
CA PHE A 24 22.30 6.05 -10.62
C PHE A 24 21.49 6.45 -9.38
N ALA A 25 21.95 7.48 -8.66
CA ALA A 25 21.27 8.00 -7.47
C ALA A 25 19.85 8.50 -7.82
N THR A 26 19.67 9.13 -8.98
CA THR A 26 18.36 9.58 -9.46
C THR A 26 17.43 8.39 -9.70
N ILE A 27 17.89 7.36 -10.41
CA ILE A 27 17.10 6.15 -10.68
C ILE A 27 16.72 5.45 -9.36
N VAL A 28 17.67 5.26 -8.45
CA VAL A 28 17.41 4.61 -7.16
C VAL A 28 16.40 5.40 -6.33
N THR A 29 16.50 6.73 -6.32
CA THR A 29 15.57 7.60 -5.58
C THR A 29 14.14 7.48 -6.14
N LEU A 30 13.99 7.47 -7.46
CA LEU A 30 12.68 7.31 -8.10
C LEU A 30 12.08 5.93 -7.79
N LEU A 31 12.87 4.86 -7.93
CA LEU A 31 12.42 3.50 -7.64
C LEU A 31 12.02 3.34 -6.17
N LEU A 32 12.82 3.87 -5.24
CA LEU A 32 12.51 3.80 -3.81
C LEU A 32 11.23 4.56 -3.48
N GLY A 33 11.02 5.74 -4.10
CA GLY A 33 9.79 6.50 -3.97
C GLY A 33 8.56 5.72 -4.43
N GLN A 34 8.65 5.06 -5.59
CA GLN A 34 7.57 4.23 -6.12
C GLN A 34 7.30 3.00 -5.25
N ILE A 35 8.34 2.31 -4.77
CA ILE A 35 8.18 1.15 -3.88
C ILE A 35 7.49 1.57 -2.58
N HIS A 36 7.88 2.71 -2.00
CA HIS A 36 7.27 3.20 -0.77
C HIS A 36 5.78 3.51 -0.97
N GLN A 37 5.43 4.20 -2.06
CA GLN A 37 4.04 4.49 -2.40
C GLN A 37 3.23 3.22 -2.67
N SER A 38 3.80 2.28 -3.42
CA SER A 38 3.16 0.99 -3.73
C SER A 38 2.85 0.21 -2.45
N ARG A 39 3.83 0.06 -1.55
CA ARG A 39 3.63 -0.63 -0.26
C ARG A 39 2.57 0.05 0.62
N LYS A 40 2.52 1.39 0.61
CA LYS A 40 1.49 2.12 1.34
C LYS A 40 0.10 1.79 0.78
N LEU A 41 -0.06 1.83 -0.54
CA LEU A 41 -1.32 1.49 -1.20
C LEU A 41 -1.73 0.03 -0.93
N GLU A 42 -0.79 -0.90 -1.06
CA GLU A 42 -1.00 -2.32 -0.80
C GLU A 42 -1.47 -2.56 0.63
N ASN A 43 -0.83 -1.94 1.63
CA ASN A 43 -1.27 -2.05 3.03
C ASN A 43 -2.67 -1.51 3.27
N GLU A 44 -3.04 -0.40 2.61
CA GLU A 44 -4.39 0.15 2.72
C GLU A 44 -5.44 -0.76 2.05
N LEU A 45 -5.09 -1.38 0.92
CA LEU A 45 -5.95 -2.38 0.28
C LEU A 45 -6.11 -3.63 1.15
N LEU A 46 -5.02 -4.16 1.71
CA LEU A 46 -5.05 -5.32 2.61
C LEU A 46 -5.93 -5.07 3.84
N LYS A 47 -5.87 -3.88 4.44
CA LYS A 47 -6.76 -3.51 5.55
C LYS A 47 -8.23 -3.54 5.12
N LYS A 48 -8.56 -2.98 3.95
CA LYS A 48 -9.94 -2.99 3.43
C LYS A 48 -10.42 -4.41 3.14
N GLU A 49 -9.56 -5.24 2.53
CA GLU A 49 -9.85 -6.65 2.28
C GLU A 49 -10.06 -7.42 3.60
N GLU A 50 -9.28 -7.10 4.63
CA GLU A 50 -9.45 -7.72 5.93
C GLU A 50 -10.80 -7.37 6.57
N VAL A 51 -11.21 -6.09 6.53
CA VAL A 51 -12.55 -5.67 6.98
C VAL A 51 -13.65 -6.45 6.26
N LEU A 52 -13.55 -6.58 4.94
CA LEU A 52 -14.51 -7.36 4.15
C LEU A 52 -14.50 -8.86 4.49
N ARG A 53 -13.33 -9.42 4.79
CA ARG A 53 -13.19 -10.82 5.19
C ARG A 53 -13.85 -11.08 6.55
N VAL A 54 -13.62 -10.22 7.53
CA VAL A 54 -14.29 -10.29 8.84
C VAL A 54 -15.80 -10.11 8.67
N ALA A 55 -16.23 -9.16 7.84
CA ALA A 55 -17.64 -8.93 7.51
C ALA A 55 -18.31 -10.18 6.93
N LYS A 56 -17.69 -10.81 5.94
CA LYS A 56 -18.16 -12.05 5.35
C LYS A 56 -18.23 -13.18 6.38
N MET A 57 -17.22 -13.32 7.23
CA MET A 57 -17.18 -14.34 8.28
C MET A 57 -18.32 -14.13 9.30
N ALA A 58 -18.57 -12.89 9.73
CA ALA A 58 -19.68 -12.56 10.63
C ALA A 58 -21.04 -12.95 10.01
N LEU A 59 -21.23 -12.66 8.72
CA LEU A 59 -22.43 -13.05 7.99
C LEU A 59 -22.60 -14.57 7.90
N GLN A 60 -21.53 -15.29 7.55
CA GLN A 60 -21.51 -16.75 7.37
C GLN A 60 -21.73 -17.51 8.69
N THR A 61 -21.13 -17.03 9.77
CA THR A 61 -21.28 -17.60 11.13
C THR A 61 -22.55 -17.10 11.84
N ASN A 62 -23.34 -16.26 11.17
CA ASN A 62 -24.57 -15.66 11.67
C ASN A 62 -24.38 -14.87 12.98
N GLN A 63 -23.19 -14.31 13.18
CA GLN A 63 -22.85 -13.48 14.32
C GLN A 63 -23.27 -12.03 14.07
N ARG A 64 -23.98 -11.42 15.02
CA ARG A 64 -24.36 -10.00 14.96
C ARG A 64 -23.16 -9.07 15.20
N HIS A 65 -22.12 -9.59 15.84
CA HIS A 65 -20.93 -8.85 16.18
C HIS A 65 -19.73 -9.79 16.14
N LEU A 66 -18.67 -9.39 15.44
CA LEU A 66 -17.44 -10.13 15.35
C LEU A 66 -16.26 -9.16 15.40
N THR A 67 -15.35 -9.40 16.33
CA THR A 67 -14.07 -8.69 16.42
C THR A 67 -12.94 -9.66 16.15
N MET A 68 -12.11 -9.37 15.16
CA MET A 68 -10.95 -10.19 14.82
C MET A 68 -9.80 -9.28 14.37
N ASN A 69 -8.58 -9.54 14.86
CA ASN A 69 -7.38 -8.74 14.53
C ASN A 69 -7.54 -7.23 14.74
N GLY A 70 -8.34 -6.82 15.73
CA GLY A 70 -8.64 -5.40 16.01
C GLY A 70 -9.67 -4.76 15.08
N ILE A 71 -10.24 -5.51 14.14
CA ILE A 71 -11.34 -5.07 13.28
C ILE A 71 -12.66 -5.49 13.92
N GLU A 72 -13.53 -4.51 14.16
CA GLU A 72 -14.83 -4.69 14.81
C GLU A 72 -15.96 -4.55 13.78
N VAL A 73 -16.65 -5.64 13.50
CA VAL A 73 -17.78 -5.66 12.58
C VAL A 73 -19.10 -5.83 13.34
N ARG A 74 -20.11 -5.05 12.96
CA ARG A 74 -21.50 -5.20 13.40
C ARG A 74 -22.40 -5.52 12.22
N VAL A 75 -23.24 -6.54 12.38
CA VAL A 75 -24.22 -6.97 11.39
C VAL A 75 -25.63 -6.70 11.93
N GLU A 76 -26.37 -5.89 11.21
CA GLU A 76 -27.78 -5.62 11.46
C GLU A 76 -28.62 -6.34 10.41
N LYS A 77 -29.40 -7.35 10.85
CA LYS A 77 -30.31 -8.10 9.98
C LYS A 77 -31.76 -7.76 10.35
N SER A 78 -32.53 -7.33 9.35
CA SER A 78 -33.99 -7.27 9.36
C SER A 78 -34.55 -8.37 8.45
N GLN A 79 -35.88 -8.55 8.43
CA GLN A 79 -36.54 -9.53 7.54
C GLN A 79 -36.26 -9.28 6.05
N GLN A 80 -35.97 -8.03 5.67
CA GLN A 80 -35.76 -7.62 4.28
C GLN A 80 -34.39 -6.98 4.02
N ASP A 81 -33.59 -6.69 5.06
CA ASP A 81 -32.35 -5.93 4.93
C ASP A 81 -31.21 -6.59 5.69
N ILE A 82 -30.01 -6.62 5.11
CA ILE A 82 -28.77 -6.93 5.82
C ILE A 82 -27.81 -5.75 5.65
N ARG A 83 -27.36 -5.18 6.76
CA ARG A 83 -26.39 -4.08 6.79
C ARG A 83 -25.18 -4.48 7.64
N VAL A 84 -23.99 -4.24 7.13
CA VAL A 84 -22.73 -4.56 7.80
C VAL A 84 -21.91 -3.30 7.99
N TYR A 85 -21.52 -3.04 9.23
CA TYR A 85 -20.79 -1.84 9.63
C TYR A 85 -19.43 -2.18 10.21
N HIS A 86 -18.48 -1.29 10.00
CA HIS A 86 -17.21 -1.22 10.72
C HIS A 86 -17.17 0.11 11.48
N GLY A 87 -17.31 0.07 12.80
CA GLY A 87 -17.55 1.28 13.60
C GLY A 87 -18.85 1.99 13.20
N LYS A 88 -18.74 3.17 12.58
CA LYS A 88 -19.87 3.97 12.06
C LYS A 88 -20.05 3.88 10.54
N GLU A 89 -19.11 3.26 9.84
CA GLU A 89 -19.09 3.19 8.38
C GLU A 89 -19.86 1.97 7.87
N LEU A 90 -20.76 2.17 6.90
CA LEU A 90 -21.47 1.09 6.21
C LEU A 90 -20.54 0.47 5.16
N ILE A 91 -20.20 -0.81 5.35
CA ILE A 91 -19.33 -1.57 4.45
C ILE A 91 -20.13 -2.26 3.35
N PHE A 92 -21.31 -2.79 3.68
CA PHE A 92 -22.15 -3.55 2.76
C PHE A 92 -23.62 -3.50 3.18
N GLY A 93 -24.53 -3.38 2.20
CA GLY A 93 -25.97 -3.38 2.42
C GLY A 93 -26.71 -4.10 1.30
N VAL A 94 -27.60 -5.03 1.65
CA VAL A 94 -28.49 -5.72 0.70
C VAL A 94 -29.92 -5.59 1.18
N GLN A 95 -30.80 -5.19 0.26
CA GLN A 95 -32.24 -5.16 0.45
C GLN A 95 -32.88 -6.23 -0.44
N SER A 96 -33.62 -7.16 0.17
CA SER A 96 -34.44 -8.12 -0.55
C SER A 96 -35.68 -7.39 -1.06
N LYS A 97 -35.88 -7.45 -2.38
CA LYS A 97 -37.06 -6.91 -3.08
C LYS A 97 -38.32 -7.70 -2.75
#